data_AF-A0A1I2PIM7-F1
#
_entry.id   AF-A0A1I2PIM7-F1
#
_cell.length_a   1.000
_cell.length_b   1.000
_cell.length_c   1.000
_cell.angle_alpha   90.00
_cell.angle_beta   90.00
_cell.angle_gamma   90.00
#
_symmetry.space_group_name_H-M   'P 1'
#
loop_
_entity.id
_entity.type
_entity.pdbx_description
1 polymer ?
#
loop_
_entity_poly.entity_id
_entity_poly.type
_entity_poly.pdbx_seq_one_letter_code
_entity_poly.pdbx_strand_id
1 'polypeptide(L)'
;MLRTGVEEKTGEVLSAAVLSERVVWAVDLVSGMAADLLGTHWNTTDVDVLASGEDAGGRKLPSNAWMALRRLGWTVGPVDSGGMFRAARTSRSSTGCDACPSTC
;
A
#
# COMPACT_ATOMS: atom_id res chain seq x y z
N MET A 1 -17.39 5.37 15.40
CA MET A 1 -17.10 3.95 15.08
C MET A 1 -15.58 3.75 15.15
N LEU A 2 -15.09 3.01 16.13
CA LEU A 2 -13.69 2.61 16.16
C LEU A 2 -13.53 1.41 15.22
N ARG A 3 -12.59 1.48 14.29
CA ARG A 3 -12.24 0.33 13.44
C ARG A 3 -11.42 -0.63 14.30
N THR A 4 -11.94 -1.83 14.50
CA THR A 4 -11.24 -2.91 15.20
C THR A 4 -10.50 -3.77 14.19
N GLY A 5 -9.27 -4.15 14.51
CA GLY A 5 -8.46 -5.07 13.70
C GLY A 5 -8.25 -6.38 14.43
N VAL A 6 -8.23 -7.49 13.70
CA VAL A 6 -7.95 -8.83 14.26
C VAL A 6 -6.66 -9.35 13.64
N GLU A 7 -5.74 -9.86 14.45
CA GLU A 7 -4.57 -10.55 13.93
C GLU A 7 -5.01 -11.88 13.30
N GLU A 8 -4.75 -12.09 12.02
CA GLU A 8 -5.28 -13.25 11.31
C GLU A 8 -4.73 -14.60 11.79
N LYS A 9 -3.52 -14.63 12.37
CA LYS A 9 -2.91 -15.91 12.81
C LYS A 9 -3.44 -16.38 14.15
N THR A 10 -3.73 -15.47 15.06
CA THR A 10 -4.13 -15.78 16.44
C THR A 10 -5.62 -15.53 16.68
N GLY A 11 -6.27 -14.75 15.82
CA GLY A 11 -7.64 -14.29 16.04
C GLY A 11 -7.75 -13.22 17.14
N GLU A 12 -6.63 -12.71 17.66
CA GLU A 12 -6.64 -11.75 18.75
C GLU A 12 -7.07 -10.36 18.26
N VAL A 13 -7.94 -9.71 19.04
CA VAL A 13 -8.37 -8.33 18.80
C VAL A 13 -7.24 -7.38 19.16
N LEU A 14 -6.79 -6.61 18.17
CA LEU A 14 -5.76 -5.61 18.37
C LEU A 14 -6.33 -4.39 19.09
N SER A 15 -5.56 -3.85 20.03
CA SER A 15 -5.86 -2.54 20.60
C SER A 15 -5.77 -1.46 19.52
N ALA A 16 -6.52 -0.37 19.71
CA ALA A 16 -6.51 0.75 18.75
C ALA A 16 -5.11 1.36 18.57
N ALA A 17 -4.27 1.35 19.62
CA ALA A 17 -2.89 1.82 19.57
C ALA A 17 -2.03 0.95 18.64
N VAL A 18 -2.09 -0.37 18.80
CA VAL A 18 -1.32 -1.33 17.98
C VAL A 18 -1.80 -1.29 16.52
N LEU A 19 -3.11 -1.18 16.29
CA LEU A 19 -3.65 -1.02 14.95
C LEU A 19 -3.15 0.28 14.30
N SER A 20 -3.14 1.39 15.05
CA SER A 20 -2.66 2.68 14.54
C SER A 20 -1.18 2.63 14.21
N GLU A 21 -0.35 2.02 15.05
CA GLU A 21 1.08 1.83 14.81
C GLU A 21 1.35 1.05 13.51
N ARG A 22 0.63 -0.05 13.28
CA ARG A 22 0.74 -0.83 12.03
C ARG A 22 0.30 -0.05 10.80
N VAL A 23 -0.77 0.73 10.92
CA VAL A 23 -1.28 1.55 9.81
C VAL A 23 -0.30 2.68 9.50
N VAL A 24 0.19 3.39 10.52
CA VAL A 24 1.17 4.46 10.37
C VAL A 24 2.43 3.93 9.70
N TRP A 25 2.96 2.80 10.17
CA TRP A 25 4.11 2.17 9.53
C TRP A 25 3.87 1.84 8.05
N ALA A 26 2.71 1.27 7.71
CA ALA A 26 2.38 0.95 6.31
C ALA A 26 2.25 2.22 5.44
N VAL A 27 1.70 3.30 6.01
CA VAL A 27 1.60 4.60 5.35
C VAL A 27 2.99 5.20 5.16
N ASP A 28 3.87 5.15 6.16
CA ASP A 28 5.23 5.70 6.08
C ASP A 28 6.06 4.96 5.03
N LEU A 29 5.94 3.63 4.96
CA LEU A 29 6.60 2.82 3.94
C LEU A 29 6.17 3.24 2.52
N VAL A 30 4.87 3.35 2.27
CA VAL A 30 4.34 3.74 0.95
C VAL A 30 4.67 5.19 0.63
N SER A 31 4.61 6.07 1.62
CA SER A 31 4.93 7.50 1.48
C SER A 31 6.40 7.70 1.14
N GLY A 32 7.31 6.95 1.78
CA GLY A 32 8.74 6.97 1.48
C GLY A 32 9.03 6.52 0.05
N MET A 33 8.44 5.40 -0.38
CA MET A 33 8.58 4.93 -1.77
C MET A 33 8.03 5.94 -2.78
N ALA A 34 6.89 6.58 -2.49
CA ALA A 34 6.32 7.60 -3.38
C ALA A 34 7.19 8.87 -3.43
N ALA A 35 7.74 9.29 -2.29
CA ALA A 35 8.61 10.45 -2.21
C ALA A 35 9.91 10.24 -3.02
N ASP A 36 10.54 9.07 -2.92
CA ASP A 36 11.74 8.73 -3.68
C ASP A 36 11.48 8.69 -5.20
N LEU A 37 10.36 8.06 -5.59
CA LEU A 37 9.93 8.01 -6.99
C LEU A 37 9.73 9.42 -7.55
N LEU A 38 8.97 10.26 -6.84
CA LEU A 38 8.69 11.62 -7.27
C LEU A 38 9.95 12.49 -7.24
N GLY A 39 10.80 12.36 -6.23
CA GLY A 39 12.06 13.09 -6.15
C GLY A 39 13.01 12.78 -7.31
N THR A 40 12.97 11.55 -7.84
CA THR A 40 13.85 11.11 -8.93
C THR A 40 13.24 11.38 -10.32
N HIS A 41 11.95 11.08 -10.51
CA HIS A 41 11.32 11.01 -11.83
C HIS A 41 10.29 12.11 -12.11
N TRP A 42 10.04 13.02 -11.17
CA TRP A 42 9.18 14.19 -11.41
C TRP A 42 9.93 15.30 -12.16
N ASN A 43 10.34 14.99 -13.39
CA ASN A 43 10.97 15.93 -14.31
C ASN A 43 10.22 15.90 -15.66
N THR A 44 10.35 16.97 -16.46
CA THR A 44 9.62 17.11 -17.72
C THR A 44 9.86 15.93 -18.66
N THR A 45 11.08 15.44 -18.77
CA THR A 45 11.43 14.33 -19.68
C THR A 45 10.75 13.02 -19.28
N ASP A 46 10.82 12.63 -18.03
CA ASP A 46 10.22 11.39 -17.54
C ASP A 46 8.68 11.46 -17.59
N VAL A 47 8.11 12.63 -17.27
CA VAL A 47 6.66 12.86 -17.38
C VAL A 47 6.21 12.81 -18.85
N ASP A 48 6.99 13.35 -19.79
CA ASP A 48 6.70 13.27 -21.22
C ASP A 48 6.74 11.82 -21.73
N VAL A 49 7.68 11.00 -21.26
CA VAL A 49 7.73 9.57 -21.58
C VAL A 49 6.48 8.87 -21.05
N LEU A 50 6.06 9.15 -19.81
CA LEU A 50 4.83 8.56 -19.26
C LEU A 50 3.58 9.01 -20.05
N ALA A 51 3.52 10.29 -20.44
CA ALA A 51 2.43 10.87 -21.21
C ALA A 51 2.37 10.35 -22.66
N SER A 52 3.52 10.00 -23.25
CA SER A 52 3.60 9.37 -24.57
C SER A 52 2.91 8.01 -24.62
N GLY A 53 2.82 7.33 -23.46
CA GLY A 53 2.25 6.00 -23.36
C GLY A 53 3.11 4.91 -23.99
N GLU A 54 4.36 5.20 -24.34
CA GLU A 54 5.32 4.26 -24.93
C GLU A 54 6.62 4.21 -24.11
N ASP A 55 7.28 3.05 -24.10
CA ASP A 55 8.64 2.94 -23.55
C ASP A 55 9.67 3.50 -24.54
N ALA A 56 10.93 3.65 -24.11
CA ALA A 56 12.02 4.14 -24.96
C ALA A 56 12.27 3.31 -26.24
N GLY A 57 11.69 2.11 -26.34
CA GLY A 57 11.72 1.24 -27.50
C GLY A 57 10.45 1.31 -28.37
N GLY A 58 9.57 2.30 -28.17
CA GLY A 58 8.34 2.50 -28.94
C GLY A 58 7.25 1.47 -28.65
N ARG A 59 7.32 0.75 -27.52
CA ARG A 59 6.31 -0.25 -27.15
C ARG A 59 5.32 0.38 -26.20
N LYS A 60 4.03 0.23 -26.51
CA LYS A 60 2.94 0.70 -25.66
C LYS A 60 3.09 0.23 -24.21
N LEU A 61 2.94 1.17 -23.28
CA LEU A 61 2.98 0.90 -21.85
C LEU A 61 1.76 0.08 -21.41
N PRO A 62 1.95 -0.85 -20.46
CA PRO A 62 0.83 -1.55 -19.83
C PRO A 62 -0.13 -0.56 -19.15
N SER A 63 -1.43 -0.86 -19.16
CA SER A 63 -2.44 -0.07 -18.43
C SER A 63 -2.27 -0.12 -16.91
N ASN A 64 -1.57 -1.14 -16.40
CA ASN A 64 -1.23 -1.25 -14.99
C ASN A 64 -0.04 -0.35 -14.67
N ALA A 65 -0.28 0.74 -13.94
CA ALA A 65 0.75 1.72 -13.57
C ALA A 65 2.02 1.06 -13.00
N TRP A 66 1.91 0.15 -12.04
CA TRP A 66 3.07 -0.53 -11.45
C TRP A 66 3.90 -1.35 -12.46
N MET A 67 3.27 -1.90 -13.51
CA MET A 67 3.98 -2.59 -14.58
C MET A 67 4.63 -1.62 -15.56
N ALA A 68 3.98 -0.49 -15.84
CA ALA A 68 4.56 0.58 -16.63
C ALA A 68 5.83 1.12 -15.96
N LEU A 69 5.79 1.41 -14.66
CA LEU A 69 6.98 1.81 -13.89
C LEU A 69 8.12 0.78 -13.99
N ARG A 70 7.81 -0.51 -13.80
CA ARG A 70 8.84 -1.58 -13.95
C ARG A 70 9.42 -1.64 -15.35
N ARG A 71 8.61 -1.38 -16.38
CA ARG A 71 9.06 -1.38 -17.77
C ARG A 71 9.92 -0.17 -18.11
N LEU A 72 9.64 0.97 -17.49
CA LEU A 72 10.45 2.18 -17.56
C LEU A 72 11.73 2.09 -16.71
N GLY A 73 11.88 1.04 -15.90
CA GLY A 73 13.02 0.87 -15.00
C GLY A 73 12.93 1.70 -13.72
N TRP A 74 11.78 2.32 -13.43
CA TRP A 74 11.52 3.14 -12.25
C TRP A 74 11.18 2.25 -11.05
N THR A 75 12.07 1.33 -10.71
CA THR A 75 11.87 0.40 -9.61
C THR A 75 12.15 1.08 -8.28
N VAL A 76 11.10 1.35 -7.52
CA VAL A 76 11.21 1.76 -6.11
C VAL A 76 11.18 0.54 -5.21
N GLY A 77 12.18 0.45 -4.33
CA GLY A 77 12.27 -0.56 -3.29
C GLY A 77 11.80 0.01 -1.95
N PRO A 78 11.52 -0.85 -0.95
CA PRO A 78 11.27 -0.37 0.40
C PRO A 78 12.49 0.43 0.88
N VAL A 79 12.28 1.70 1.16
CA VAL A 79 13.22 2.49 1.96
C VAL A 79 13.31 1.84 3.34
N ASP A 80 14.48 1.90 3.99
CA ASP A 80 14.64 1.44 5.38
C ASP A 80 13.82 2.34 6.30
N SER A 81 12.49 2.18 6.32
CA SER A 81 11.60 2.84 7.25
C SER A 81 11.84 2.23 8.61
N GLY A 82 12.55 2.96 9.46
CA GLY A 82 13.03 2.51 10.76
C GLY A 82 11.95 1.78 11.56
N GLY A 83 12.11 0.46 11.70
CA GLY A 83 11.24 -0.40 12.50
C GLY A 83 10.56 -1.49 11.66
N MET A 84 11.14 -2.69 11.62
CA MET A 84 10.48 -3.84 11.02
C MET A 84 9.33 -4.33 11.91
N PHE A 85 8.12 -3.80 11.72
CA PHE A 85 6.93 -4.55 12.14
C PHE A 85 6.82 -5.78 11.26
N ARG A 86 7.01 -6.96 11.84
CA ARG A 86 6.71 -8.22 11.16
C ARG A 86 5.25 -8.17 10.74
N ALA A 87 5.00 -8.14 9.42
CA ALA A 87 3.65 -8.09 8.86
C ALA A 87 2.85 -9.33 9.25
N ALA A 88 2.24 -9.30 10.43
CA ALA A 88 1.11 -10.15 10.75
C ALA A 88 -0.07 -9.58 9.98
N ARG A 89 -0.68 -10.40 9.14
CA ARG A 89 -1.84 -10.00 8.35
C ARG A 89 -2.97 -9.65 9.32
N THR A 90 -3.57 -8.47 9.14
CA THR A 90 -4.69 -7.99 9.97
C THR A 90 -5.94 -7.97 9.11
N SER A 91 -7.01 -8.64 9.54
CA SER A 91 -8.31 -8.58 8.88
C SER A 91 -9.21 -7.55 9.56
N ARG A 92 -10.15 -6.99 8.80
CA ARG A 92 -11.18 -6.10 9.34
C ARG A 92 -12.27 -6.95 9.98
N SER A 93 -12.52 -6.78 11.27
CA SER A 93 -13.75 -7.29 11.88
C SER A 93 -14.88 -6.28 11.62
N SER A 94 -15.83 -6.63 10.74
CA SER A 94 -17.10 -5.89 10.67
C SER A 94 -17.99 -6.36 11.80
N THR A 95 -17.88 -5.76 12.99
CA THR A 95 -18.92 -5.92 14.01
C THR A 95 -20.10 -5.05 13.60
N GLY A 96 -20.91 -5.57 12.69
CA GLY A 96 -22.11 -4.96 12.15
C GLY A 96 -22.95 -6.04 11.49
N CYS A 97 -23.95 -6.54 12.24
CA CYS A 97 -24.90 -7.63 11.95
C CYS A 97 -24.59 -9.04 12.48
N ASP A 98 -24.08 -9.17 13.71
CA ASP A 98 -24.27 -10.40 14.51
C ASP A 98 -25.08 -10.08 15.77
N ALA A 99 -26.37 -9.79 15.58
CA ALA A 99 -27.40 -9.88 16.60
C ALA A 99 -28.78 -9.98 15.94
N CYS A 100 -29.00 -11.03 15.14
CA CYS A 100 -30.35 -11.51 14.88
C CYS A 100 -30.46 -12.89 15.56
N PRO A 101 -30.96 -12.97 16.81
CA PRO A 101 -31.24 -14.27 17.40
C PRO A 101 -32.35 -14.92 16.56
N SER A 102 -32.00 -16.05 15.96
CA SER A 102 -32.93 -16.97 15.35
C SER A 102 -33.82 -17.52 16.45
N THR A 103 -34.93 -16.84 16.75
CA THR A 103 -36.26 -17.32 17.16
C THR A 103 -37.10 -16.10 17.56
N CYS A 104 -37.85 -15.54 16.61
CA CYS A 104 -39.10 -14.80 16.81
C CYS A 104 -39.85 -14.79 15.47
#